data_AF-A0A4R6DRX6-F1
#
_entry.id   AF-A0A4R6DRX6-F1
#
_cell.length_a   1.000
_cell.length_b   1.000
_cell.length_c   1.000
_cell.angle_alpha   90.00
_cell.angle_beta   90.00
_cell.angle_gamma   90.00
#
_symmetry.space_group_name_H-M   'P 1'
#
loop_
_entity.id
_entity.type
_entity.pdbx_description
1 polymer ?
#
loop_
_entity_poly.entity_id
_entity_poly.type
_entity_poly.pdbx_seq_one_letter_code
_entity_poly.pdbx_strand_id
1 'polypeptide(L)'
;MESVERVSTWLEFAFAPLRQQARVRLHPVSGQRNGCFALSLDSRWLHAGDGRLTLFEGLGAALHFLKVTRVKDFEPGEPVPDSLCRDSSQYCLCVDRQKGLKNCTRNCPAAARLDS
;
A
#
# COMPACT_ATOMS: atom_id res chain seq x y z
N MET A 1 25.13 11.60 -1.74
CA MET A 1 24.09 12.14 -2.64
C MET A 1 22.87 11.28 -2.41
N GLU A 2 22.00 11.67 -1.48
CA GLU A 2 20.80 10.90 -1.16
C GLU A 2 19.90 10.94 -2.38
N SER A 3 19.70 9.80 -2.99
CA SER A 3 18.70 9.62 -4.04
C SER A 3 17.37 9.99 -3.41
N VAL A 4 16.77 11.12 -3.81
CA VAL A 4 15.38 11.42 -3.43
C VAL A 4 14.57 10.25 -3.96
N GLU A 5 14.17 9.33 -3.08
CA GLU A 5 13.32 8.21 -3.46
C GLU A 5 12.10 8.83 -4.12
N ARG A 6 11.95 8.60 -5.43
CA ARG A 6 10.81 9.12 -6.16
C ARG A 6 9.60 8.36 -5.64
N VAL A 7 8.80 9.02 -4.83
CA VAL A 7 7.52 8.50 -4.36
C VAL A 7 6.46 8.70 -5.44
N SER A 8 5.36 7.97 -5.33
CA SER A 8 4.14 8.21 -6.09
C SER A 8 3.03 8.63 -5.12
N THR A 9 2.27 9.66 -5.48
CA THR A 9 1.13 10.12 -4.67
C THR A 9 -0.16 9.44 -5.07
N TRP A 10 -1.19 9.51 -4.22
CA TRP A 10 -2.54 9.05 -4.57
C TRP A 10 -3.09 9.71 -5.84
N LEU A 11 -2.75 10.99 -6.05
CA LEU A 11 -3.15 11.73 -7.23
C LEU A 11 -2.52 11.13 -8.50
N GLU A 12 -1.20 10.92 -8.50
CA GLU A 12 -0.52 10.26 -9.63
C GLU A 12 -1.07 8.87 -9.90
N PHE A 13 -1.46 8.14 -8.85
CA PHE A 13 -2.12 6.84 -8.96
C PHE A 13 -3.49 6.93 -9.62
N ALA A 14 -4.30 7.94 -9.29
CA ALA A 14 -5.58 8.18 -9.95
C ALA A 14 -5.46 8.59 -11.43
N PHE A 15 -4.30 9.15 -11.82
CA PHE A 15 -3.96 9.43 -13.22
C PHE A 15 -3.36 8.22 -13.96
N ALA A 16 -2.97 7.15 -13.26
CA ALA A 16 -2.38 5.96 -13.89
C ALA A 16 -3.25 5.36 -15.01
N PRO A 17 -4.59 5.26 -14.90
CA PRO A 17 -5.44 4.73 -15.98
C PRO A 17 -5.42 5.57 -17.26
N LEU A 18 -5.00 6.84 -17.20
CA LEU A 18 -4.91 7.73 -18.36
C LEU A 18 -3.55 7.62 -19.07
N ARG A 19 -2.59 6.89 -18.50
CA ARG A 19 -1.25 6.69 -19.05
C ARG A 19 -1.19 5.36 -19.77
N GLN A 20 -0.69 5.37 -21.01
CA GLN A 20 -0.59 4.13 -21.82
C GLN A 20 0.37 3.08 -21.26
N GLN A 21 1.29 3.45 -20.36
CA GLN A 21 2.37 2.58 -19.87
C GLN A 21 2.57 2.63 -18.35
N ALA A 22 1.52 2.96 -17.58
CA ALA A 22 1.62 2.92 -16.12
C ALA A 22 1.68 1.47 -15.62
N ARG A 23 2.70 1.15 -14.80
CA ARG A 23 2.86 -0.16 -14.17
C ARG A 23 2.51 -0.09 -12.70
N VAL A 24 1.31 -0.54 -12.37
CA VAL A 24 0.86 -0.67 -10.98
C VAL A 24 1.19 -2.07 -10.47
N ARG A 25 1.84 -2.15 -9.31
CA ARG A 25 2.15 -3.43 -8.66
C ARG A 25 1.66 -3.49 -7.23
N LEU A 26 1.19 -4.67 -6.85
CA LEU A 26 0.73 -5.00 -5.52
C LEU A 26 1.72 -5.90 -4.80
N HIS A 27 2.28 -5.39 -3.71
CA HIS A 27 3.35 -6.05 -2.97
C HIS A 27 2.83 -6.57 -1.63
N PRO A 28 2.89 -7.89 -1.36
CA PRO A 28 2.57 -8.41 -0.04
C PRO A 28 3.66 -8.02 0.95
N VAL A 29 3.28 -7.54 2.13
CA VAL A 29 4.22 -7.30 3.23
C VAL A 29 4.40 -8.60 4.00
N SER A 30 5.63 -9.07 4.05
CA SER A 30 6.02 -10.32 4.71
C SER A 30 5.74 -10.28 6.22
N GLY A 31 5.56 -11.43 6.86
CA GLY A 31 5.53 -11.55 8.33
C GLY A 31 4.23 -11.13 9.04
N GLN A 32 3.16 -10.80 8.31
CA GLN A 32 1.88 -10.35 8.89
C GLN A 32 0.77 -11.40 8.70
N ARG A 33 0.12 -11.85 9.79
CA ARG A 33 -1.04 -12.76 9.74
C ARG A 33 -2.25 -11.98 9.20
N ASN A 34 -2.82 -12.41 8.07
CA ASN A 34 -3.78 -11.70 7.18
C ASN A 34 -3.18 -10.67 6.20
N GLY A 35 -1.87 -10.38 6.30
CA GLY A 35 -1.05 -9.63 5.33
C GLY A 35 -1.39 -8.14 5.20
N CYS A 36 -0.42 -7.26 5.42
CA CYS A 36 -0.49 -5.88 4.90
C CYS A 36 -0.01 -5.88 3.44
N PHE A 37 -0.49 -4.95 2.62
CA PHE A 37 -0.08 -4.80 1.23
C PHE A 37 0.38 -3.37 0.95
N ALA A 38 1.39 -3.23 0.10
CA ALA A 38 1.86 -1.96 -0.42
C ALA A 38 1.59 -1.89 -1.93
N LEU A 39 1.44 -0.67 -2.45
CA LEU A 39 1.30 -0.42 -3.89
C LEU A 39 2.51 0.34 -4.40
N SER A 40 2.92 0.03 -5.62
CA SER A 40 3.87 0.86 -6.37
C SER A 40 3.34 1.22 -7.75
N LEU A 41 3.75 2.39 -8.25
CA LEU A 41 3.50 2.88 -9.61
C LEU A 41 4.84 3.18 -10.28
N ASP A 42 5.14 2.48 -11.36
CA ASP A 42 6.43 2.59 -12.09
C ASP A 42 7.63 2.42 -11.14
N SER A 43 7.54 1.44 -10.25
CA SER A 43 8.54 1.13 -9.20
C SER A 43 8.71 2.21 -8.13
N ARG A 44 7.76 3.16 -8.01
CA ARG A 44 7.71 4.16 -6.94
C ARG A 44 6.64 3.79 -5.93
N TRP A 45 6.96 3.83 -4.64
CA TRP A 45 6.01 3.49 -3.58
C TRP A 45 4.85 4.48 -3.51
N LEU A 46 3.66 4.00 -3.17
CA LEU A 46 2.49 4.84 -2.96
C LEU A 46 2.55 5.52 -1.60
N HIS A 47 2.61 6.84 -1.60
CA HIS A 47 2.58 7.66 -0.40
C HIS A 47 1.26 8.45 -0.34
N ALA A 48 0.76 8.64 0.87
CA ALA A 48 -0.33 9.55 1.16
C ALA A 48 0.11 11.00 0.92
N GLY A 49 -0.86 11.92 0.85
CA GLY A 49 -0.59 13.33 0.55
C GLY A 49 0.31 14.04 1.58
N ASP A 50 0.47 13.45 2.77
CA ASP A 50 1.36 13.93 3.84
C ASP A 50 2.77 13.28 3.79
N GLY A 51 3.08 12.53 2.74
CA GLY A 51 4.38 11.91 2.51
C GLY A 51 4.57 10.55 3.18
N ARG A 52 3.56 10.03 3.89
CA ARG A 52 3.62 8.74 4.57
C ARG A 52 3.38 7.58 3.61
N LEU A 53 4.13 6.48 3.74
CA LEU A 53 3.92 5.26 2.94
C LEU A 53 2.50 4.72 3.17
N THR A 54 1.75 4.48 2.10
CA THR A 54 0.40 3.92 2.17
C THR A 54 0.44 2.40 2.20
N LEU A 55 -0.16 1.84 3.24
CA LEU A 55 -0.34 0.40 3.39
C LEU A 55 -1.83 0.05 3.44
N PHE A 56 -2.14 -1.19 3.11
CA PHE A 56 -3.50 -1.71 3.09
C PHE A 56 -3.58 -2.96 3.97
N GLU A 57 -4.51 -2.98 4.92
CA GLU A 57 -4.81 -4.15 5.74
C GLU A 57 -5.58 -5.19 4.90
N GLY A 58 -4.86 -6.21 4.44
CA GLY A 58 -5.40 -7.26 3.59
C GLY A 58 -5.55 -6.88 2.12
N LEU A 59 -5.65 -7.91 1.29
CA LEU A 59 -5.80 -7.78 -0.16
C LEU A 59 -7.06 -6.99 -0.53
N GLY A 60 -8.16 -7.19 0.22
CA GLY A 60 -9.43 -6.52 -0.04
C GLY A 60 -9.36 -4.99 0.04
N ALA A 61 -8.56 -4.44 0.96
CA ALA A 61 -8.36 -2.99 1.09
C ALA A 61 -7.58 -2.43 -0.11
N ALA A 62 -6.51 -3.11 -0.52
CA ALA A 62 -5.72 -2.70 -1.68
C ALA A 62 -6.54 -2.74 -2.97
N LEU A 63 -7.29 -3.83 -3.20
CA LEU A 63 -8.17 -3.96 -4.37
C LEU A 63 -9.30 -2.92 -4.37
N HIS A 64 -9.82 -2.58 -3.19
CA HIS A 64 -10.83 -1.52 -3.09
C HIS A 64 -10.25 -0.15 -3.47
N PHE A 65 -9.03 0.15 -3.06
CA PHE A 65 -8.34 1.38 -3.47
C PHE A 65 -8.15 1.44 -4.99
N LEU A 66 -7.64 0.37 -5.61
CA LEU A 66 -7.49 0.29 -7.07
C LEU A 66 -8.82 0.49 -7.81
N LYS A 67 -9.91 -0.06 -7.26
CA LYS A 67 -11.27 0.15 -7.80
C LYS A 67 -11.68 1.62 -7.75
N VAL A 68 -11.44 2.30 -6.62
CA VAL A 68 -11.77 3.73 -6.44
C VAL A 68 -10.94 4.60 -7.37
N THR A 69 -9.64 4.31 -7.53
CA THR A 69 -8.75 5.02 -8.46
C THR A 69 -8.91 4.57 -9.92
N ARG A 70 -9.85 3.66 -10.21
CA ARG A 70 -10.15 3.12 -11.55
C ARG A 70 -8.96 2.42 -12.22
N VAL A 71 -7.98 1.98 -11.45
CA VAL A 71 -6.88 1.14 -11.93
C VAL A 71 -7.40 -0.28 -12.09
N LYS A 72 -7.43 -0.76 -13.33
CA LYS A 72 -7.92 -2.10 -13.68
C LYS A 72 -6.77 -3.10 -13.85
N ASP A 73 -5.67 -2.64 -14.43
CA ASP A 73 -4.50 -3.45 -14.72
C ASP A 73 -3.47 -3.24 -13.61
N PHE A 74 -3.13 -4.31 -12.92
CA PHE A 74 -2.08 -4.35 -11.92
C PHE A 74 -1.41 -5.72 -11.92
N GLU A 75 -0.14 -5.75 -11.56
CA GLU A 75 0.66 -6.97 -11.49
C GLU A 75 0.95 -7.33 -10.03
N PRO A 76 1.10 -8.63 -9.70
CA PRO A 76 1.73 -9.00 -8.44
C PRO A 76 3.18 -8.50 -8.42
N GLY A 77 3.56 -7.86 -7.33
CA GLY A 77 4.93 -7.44 -7.05
C GLY A 77 5.62 -8.36 -6.05
N GLU A 78 6.94 -8.23 -5.96
CA GLU A 78 7.74 -8.98 -5.00
C GLU A 78 7.34 -8.66 -3.55
N PRO A 79 7.38 -9.65 -2.64
CA PRO A 79 7.16 -9.41 -1.22
C PRO A 79 8.13 -8.39 -0.66
N VAL A 80 7.63 -7.50 0.19
CA VAL A 80 8.43 -6.48 0.89
C VAL A 80 8.61 -6.83 2.36
N PRO A 81 9.70 -6.39 3.00
CA PRO A 81 9.95 -6.69 4.41
C PRO A 81 8.94 -5.99 5.33
N ASP A 82 8.72 -6.59 6.50
CA ASP A 82 7.81 -6.09 7.53
C ASP A 82 8.31 -4.80 8.20
N SER A 83 9.58 -4.43 7.99
CA SER A 83 10.12 -3.13 8.39
C SER A 83 9.33 -1.97 7.76
N LEU A 84 8.78 -2.15 6.55
CA LEU A 84 7.86 -1.19 5.91
C LEU A 84 6.52 -1.08 6.64
N CYS A 85 6.20 -1.98 7.59
CA CYS A 85 5.05 -1.92 8.50
C CYS A 85 5.41 -1.42 9.91
N ARG A 86 6.69 -1.43 10.30
CA ARG A 86 7.13 -1.08 11.67
C ARG A 86 7.49 0.39 11.85
N ASP A 87 7.72 1.11 10.76
CA ASP A 87 7.90 2.56 10.81
C ASP A 87 6.60 3.26 11.23
N SER A 88 6.61 3.95 12.38
CA SER A 88 5.45 4.70 12.91
C SER A 88 4.92 5.79 11.98
N SER A 89 5.61 6.07 10.87
CA SER A 89 5.24 7.06 9.86
C SER A 89 4.37 6.53 8.71
N GLN A 90 3.73 5.36 8.83
CA GLN A 90 2.87 4.85 7.75
C GLN A 90 1.43 5.37 7.80
N TYR A 91 0.79 5.31 6.64
CA TYR A 91 -0.63 5.58 6.42
C TYR A 91 -1.36 4.26 6.10
N CYS A 92 -1.89 3.59 7.13
CA CYS A 92 -2.53 2.28 6.96
C CYS A 92 -4.05 2.40 6.74
N LEU A 93 -4.55 1.76 5.68
CA LEU A 93 -5.96 1.75 5.26
C LEU A 93 -6.61 0.38 5.41
N CYS A 94 -7.82 0.32 5.95
CA CYS A 94 -8.66 -0.88 5.98
C CYS A 94 -10.05 -0.62 5.39
N VAL A 95 -10.72 -1.71 5.02
CA VAL A 95 -12.12 -1.66 4.59
C VAL A 95 -13.01 -1.64 5.83
N ASP A 96 -13.92 -0.67 5.91
CA ASP A 96 -14.92 -0.60 6.97
C ASP A 96 -16.17 -1.47 6.67
N ARG A 97 -17.14 -1.46 7.60
CA ARG A 97 -18.38 -2.23 7.45
C ARG A 97 -19.27 -1.75 6.29
N GLN A 98 -19.10 -0.50 5.86
CA GLN A 98 -19.80 0.10 4.72
C GLN A 98 -19.03 -0.07 3.40
N LYS A 99 -17.94 -0.84 3.40
CA LYS A 99 -17.03 -1.03 2.27
C LYS A 99 -16.30 0.25 1.85
N GLY A 100 -16.15 1.23 2.75
CA GLY A 100 -15.29 2.40 2.55
C GLY A 100 -13.86 2.13 3.00
N LEU A 101 -12.90 2.92 2.51
CA LEU A 101 -11.53 2.95 3.03
C LEU A 101 -11.43 3.93 4.19
N LYS A 102 -10.84 3.50 5.29
CA LYS A 102 -10.56 4.33 6.46
C LYS A 102 -9.18 4.04 7.02
N ASN A 103 -8.67 4.94 7.85
CA ASN A 103 -7.47 4.68 8.61
C ASN A 103 -7.69 3.52 9.58
N CYS A 104 -6.74 2.58 9.60
CA CYS A 104 -6.73 1.52 10.59
C CYS A 104 -6.48 2.14 11.97
N THR A 105 -7.34 1.83 12.95
CA THR A 105 -7.09 2.17 14.37
C THR A 105 -6.05 1.26 15.00
N ARG A 106 -5.77 0.11 14.37
CA ARG A 106 -4.64 -0.75 14.70
C ARG A 106 -3.54 -0.44 13.68
N ASN A 107 -2.38 0.04 14.12
CA ASN A 107 -1.17 -0.07 13.28
C ASN A 107 -1.02 -1.53 12.85
N CYS A 108 -0.50 -1.80 11.64
CA CYS A 108 -0.30 -3.17 11.13
C CYS A 108 0.17 -4.04 12.31
N PRO A 109 -0.56 -5.11 12.67
CA PRO A 109 -0.36 -5.79 13.93
C PRO A 109 1.09 -6.28 13.96
N ALA A 110 1.95 -5.55 14.66
CA ALA A 110 3.37 -5.82 14.74
C ALA A 110 3.51 -7.32 14.95
N ALA A 111 4.21 -7.98 14.01
CA ALA A 111 4.28 -9.44 13.93
C ALA A 111 4.35 -9.96 15.36
N ALA A 112 3.28 -10.64 15.81
CA ALA A 112 3.24 -11.19 17.14
C ALA A 112 4.55 -11.94 17.31
N ARG A 113 5.38 -11.50 18.27
CA ARG A 113 6.60 -12.19 18.65
C ARG A 113 6.24 -13.67 18.71
N LEU A 114 6.80 -14.46 17.81
CA LEU A 114 6.78 -15.91 17.92
C LEU A 114 7.73 -16.25 19.07
N ASP A 115 7.25 -16.05 20.30
CA ASP A 115 7.78 -16.67 21.50
C ASP A 115 6.74 -17.74 21.91
N SER A 116 6.93 -18.97 21.44
CA SER A 116 6.40 -20.21 22.03
C SER A 116 7.20 -21.39 21.50
#